data_AF-A0A920AL02-F1
#
_entry.id   AF-A0A920AL02-F1
#
_cell.length_a   1.000
_cell.length_b   1.000
_cell.length_c   1.000
_cell.angle_alpha   90.00
_cell.angle_beta   90.00
_cell.angle_gamma   90.00
#
_symmetry.space_group_name_H-M   'P 1'
#
loop_
_entity.id
_entity.type
_entity.pdbx_description
1 polymer ?
#
loop_
_entity_poly.entity_id
_entity_poly.type
_entity_poly.pdbx_seq_one_letter_code
_entity_poly.pdbx_strand_id
1 'polypeptide(L)'
;MSNIIKINKNPDHIKNIHRINRIHGQLKGVEKMIVEKRYCLEILQQTRAITSAIKSLENNILNKHIDHCVVDAMKKNDKQKKQKIEELQDLLRKFNN
;
A
#
# COMPACT_ATOMS: atom_id res chain seq x y z
N MET A 1 2.20 -4.74 -39.45
CA MET A 1 1.88 -5.74 -38.40
C MET A 1 1.90 -5.04 -37.06
N SER A 2 0.73 -4.98 -36.42
CA SER A 2 0.42 -4.10 -35.30
C SER A 2 1.24 -4.44 -34.05
N ASN A 3 1.92 -3.43 -33.51
CA ASN A 3 2.68 -3.52 -32.27
C ASN A 3 1.69 -3.50 -31.11
N ILE A 4 1.36 -4.68 -30.56
CA ILE A 4 0.46 -4.81 -29.42
C ILE A 4 1.20 -4.31 -28.18
N ILE A 5 0.97 -3.05 -27.82
CA ILE A 5 1.31 -2.50 -26.51
C ILE A 5 0.67 -3.42 -25.47
N LYS A 6 1.48 -4.12 -24.67
CA LYS A 6 0.99 -4.81 -23.47
C LYS A 6 0.44 -3.75 -22.53
N ILE A 7 -0.87 -3.51 -22.57
CA ILE A 7 -1.56 -2.65 -21.60
C ILE A 7 -1.37 -3.33 -20.25
N ASN A 8 -0.53 -2.73 -19.39
CA ASN A 8 -0.33 -3.24 -18.04
C ASN A 8 -1.66 -3.11 -17.29
N LYS A 9 -2.24 -4.24 -16.91
CA LYS A 9 -3.56 -4.32 -16.26
C LYS A 9 -3.53 -3.78 -14.82
N ASN A 10 -2.35 -3.60 -14.24
CA ASN A 10 -2.18 -3.17 -12.86
C ASN A 10 -1.85 -1.67 -12.79
N PRO A 11 -2.37 -0.95 -11.77
CA PRO A 11 -2.07 0.45 -11.58
C PRO A 11 -0.57 0.67 -11.27
N ASP A 12 -0.03 1.79 -11.75
CA ASP A 12 1.33 2.22 -11.42
C ASP A 12 1.43 2.72 -9.98
N HIS A 13 2.48 2.26 -9.29
CA HIS A 13 2.82 2.59 -7.90
C HIS A 13 4.27 3.06 -7.74
N ILE A 14 5.01 3.36 -8.82
CA ILE A 14 6.41 3.83 -8.75
C ILE A 14 6.58 5.00 -7.79
N LYS A 15 5.58 5.89 -7.74
CA LYS A 15 5.59 7.02 -6.81
C LYS A 15 5.66 6.59 -5.35
N ASN A 16 5.33 5.37 -4.96
CA ASN A 16 5.45 4.91 -3.57
C ASN A 16 6.88 4.55 -3.13
N ILE A 17 7.83 4.41 -4.07
CA ILE A 17 9.22 4.05 -3.75
C ILE A 17 9.86 5.04 -2.77
N HIS A 18 9.59 6.35 -2.87
CA HIS A 18 10.12 7.33 -1.92
C HIS A 18 9.62 7.09 -0.49
N ARG A 19 8.38 6.62 -0.32
CA ARG A 19 7.81 6.29 1.00
C ARG A 19 8.48 5.05 1.58
N ILE A 20 8.71 4.04 0.73
CA ILE A 20 9.43 2.81 1.12
C ILE A 20 10.85 3.16 1.57
N ASN A 21 11.56 3.99 0.81
CA ASN A 21 12.91 4.42 1.19
C ASN A 21 12.94 5.15 2.54
N ARG A 22 11.93 5.97 2.83
CA ARG A 22 11.77 6.64 4.13
C ARG A 22 11.51 5.64 5.26
N ILE A 23 10.61 4.68 5.05
CA ILE A 23 10.30 3.60 6.02
C ILE A 23 11.56 2.78 6.32
N HIS A 24 12.33 2.44 5.27
CA HIS A 24 13.61 1.73 5.42
C HIS A 24 14.61 2.57 6.26
N GLY A 25 14.73 3.87 5.99
CA GLY A 25 15.55 4.76 6.81
C GLY A 25 15.12 4.78 8.29
N GLN A 26 13.82 4.77 8.57
CA GLN A 26 13.30 4.69 9.94
C GLN A 26 13.65 3.36 10.60
N LEU A 27 13.54 2.24 9.88
CA LEU A 27 13.92 0.90 10.38
C LEU A 27 15.41 0.84 10.73
N LYS A 28 16.30 1.34 9.86
CA LYS A 28 17.73 1.47 10.16
C LYS A 28 17.99 2.34 11.38
N GLY A 29 17.19 3.40 11.55
CA GLY A 29 17.21 4.22 12.76
C GLY A 29 16.93 3.40 14.01
N VAL A 30 15.86 2.61 14.01
CA VAL A 30 15.49 1.74 15.14
C VAL A 30 16.61 0.74 15.47
N GLU A 31 17.19 0.09 14.46
CA GLU A 31 18.32 -0.83 14.63
C GLU A 31 19.48 -0.15 15.38
N LYS A 32 19.87 1.06 14.95
CA LYS A 32 20.90 1.85 15.62
C LYS A 32 20.52 2.20 17.07
N MET A 33 19.28 2.61 17.32
CA MET A 33 18.80 2.94 18.67
C MET A 33 18.90 1.74 19.63
N ILE A 34 18.66 0.52 19.13
CA ILE A 34 18.78 -0.72 19.90
C ILE A 34 20.25 -1.00 20.24
N VAL A 35 21.15 -0.90 19.26
CA VAL A 35 22.60 -1.09 19.46
C VAL A 35 23.14 -0.09 20.48
N GLU A 36 22.67 1.15 20.42
CA GLU A 36 23.01 2.24 21.35
C GLU A 36 22.33 2.12 22.72
N LYS A 37 21.49 1.10 22.95
CA LYS A 37 20.72 0.89 24.19
C LYS A 37 19.91 2.13 24.60
N ARG A 38 19.31 2.82 23.63
CA ARG A 38 18.48 4.01 23.88
C ARG A 38 17.24 3.68 24.70
N TYR A 39 16.66 4.70 25.30
CA TYR A 39 15.51 4.57 26.16
C TYR A 39 14.32 3.93 25.43
N CYS A 40 13.71 2.92 26.06
CA CYS A 40 12.67 2.09 25.44
C CYS A 40 11.51 2.92 24.88
N LEU A 41 11.12 4.02 25.54
CA LEU A 41 10.04 4.88 25.07
C LEU A 41 10.35 5.53 23.72
N GLU A 42 11.59 5.94 23.48
CA GLU A 42 12.00 6.54 22.20
C GLU A 42 11.96 5.50 21.07
N ILE A 43 12.42 4.28 21.36
CA ILE A 43 12.34 3.16 20.41
C ILE A 43 10.88 2.84 20.08
N LEU A 44 10.00 2.79 21.09
CA LEU A 44 8.57 2.59 20.91
C LEU A 44 7.89 3.71 20.11
N GLN A 45 8.32 4.96 20.31
CA GLN A 45 7.82 6.08 19.50
C GLN A 45 8.23 5.92 18.04
N GLN A 46 9.48 5.52 17.78
CA GLN A 46 9.96 5.36 16.42
C GLN A 46 9.32 4.16 15.70
N THR A 47 9.09 3.04 16.38
CA THR A 47 8.36 1.91 15.80
C THR A 47 6.90 2.27 15.52
N ARG A 48 6.23 3.06 16.37
CA ARG A 48 4.90 3.60 16.07
C ARG A 48 4.90 4.49 14.83
N ALA A 49 5.91 5.34 14.66
CA ALA A 49 6.05 6.19 13.47
C ALA A 49 6.21 5.34 12.19
N ILE A 50 6.92 4.22 12.26
CA ILE A 50 7.04 3.25 11.14
C ILE A 50 5.68 2.63 10.82
N THR A 51 4.95 2.14 11.82
CA THR A 51 3.62 1.57 11.63
C THR A 51 2.67 2.56 10.96
N SER A 52 2.67 3.83 11.40
CA SER A 52 1.87 4.88 10.76
C SER A 52 2.28 5.15 9.32
N ALA A 53 3.58 5.11 9.00
CA ALA A 53 4.07 5.28 7.64
C ALA A 53 3.67 4.12 6.72
N ILE A 54 3.70 2.87 7.22
CA ILE A 54 3.22 1.68 6.50
C ILE A 54 1.72 1.79 6.22
N LYS A 55 0.90 2.13 7.22
CA LYS A 55 -0.54 2.36 7.03
C LYS A 55 -0.82 3.43 5.98
N SER A 56 -0.03 4.50 5.96
CA SER A 56 -0.15 5.54 4.92
C SER A 56 0.20 5.00 3.53
N LEU A 57 1.24 4.19 3.40
CA LEU A 57 1.61 3.53 2.13
C LEU A 57 0.49 2.60 1.63
N GLU A 58 -0.04 1.76 2.52
CA GLU A 58 -1.15 0.83 2.22
C GLU A 58 -2.38 1.59 1.70
N ASN A 59 -2.79 2.66 2.40
CA ASN A 59 -3.91 3.49 1.98
C ASN A 59 -3.70 4.11 0.58
N ASN A 60 -2.49 4.54 0.26
CA ASN A 60 -2.19 5.08 -1.08
C ASN A 60 -2.34 4.01 -2.17
N ILE A 61 -1.89 2.78 -1.90
CA ILE A 61 -2.03 1.66 -2.83
C ILE A 61 -3.51 1.27 -3.00
N LEU A 62 -4.24 1.18 -1.90
CA LEU A 62 -5.67 0.86 -1.88
C LEU A 62 -6.50 1.89 -2.64
N ASN A 63 -6.29 3.19 -2.39
CA ASN A 63 -6.99 4.26 -3.10
C ASN A 63 -6.77 4.15 -4.61
N LYS A 64 -5.52 3.90 -5.03
CA LYS A 64 -5.20 3.71 -6.45
C LYS A 64 -5.85 2.46 -7.04
N HIS A 65 -5.98 1.38 -6.26
CA HIS A 65 -6.72 0.19 -6.69
C HIS A 65 -8.21 0.50 -6.88
N ILE A 66 -8.83 1.24 -5.97
CA ILE A 66 -10.24 1.65 -6.09
C ILE A 66 -10.43 2.52 -7.34
N ASP A 67 -9.62 3.56 -7.51
CA ASP A 67 -9.73 4.51 -8.63
C ASP A 67 -9.54 3.85 -10.01
N HIS A 68 -8.73 2.79 -10.09
CA HIS A 68 -8.44 2.12 -11.34
C HIS A 68 -9.33 0.88 -11.53
N CYS A 69 -9.17 -0.13 -10.68
CA CYS A 69 -9.76 -1.44 -10.88
C CYS A 69 -11.27 -1.47 -10.62
N VAL A 70 -11.75 -0.70 -9.63
CA VAL A 70 -13.17 -0.70 -9.24
C VAL A 70 -13.96 0.23 -10.15
N VAL A 71 -13.49 1.46 -10.37
CA VAL A 71 -14.15 2.42 -11.29
C VAL A 71 -14.23 1.87 -12.71
N ASP A 72 -13.18 1.22 -13.23
CA ASP A 72 -13.24 0.62 -14.56
C ASP A 72 -14.18 -0.58 -14.63
N ALA A 73 -14.38 -1.31 -13.53
CA ALA A 73 -15.37 -2.40 -13.47
C ALA A 73 -16.81 -1.88 -13.40
N MET A 74 -17.05 -0.71 -12.79
CA MET A 74 -18.37 -0.07 -12.75
C MET A 74 -18.90 0.31 -14.15
N LYS A 75 -17.99 0.47 -15.13
CA LYS A 75 -18.34 0.77 -16.54
C LYS A 75 -18.64 -0.49 -17.36
N LYS A 76 -18.59 -1.68 -16.76
CA LYS A 76 -18.81 -2.97 -17.44
C LYS A 76 -20.15 -3.59 -17.00
N ASN A 77 -20.36 -4.87 -17.32
CA ASN A 77 -21.61 -5.58 -16.98
C ASN A 77 -21.72 -5.93 -15.49
N ASP A 78 -22.95 -6.20 -15.04
CA ASP A 78 -23.29 -6.42 -13.63
C ASP A 78 -22.51 -7.56 -12.97
N LYS A 79 -22.19 -8.63 -13.72
CA LYS A 79 -21.40 -9.75 -13.22
C LYS A 79 -19.97 -9.33 -12.86
N GLN A 80 -19.31 -8.56 -13.73
CA GLN A 80 -17.95 -8.08 -13.51
C GLN A 80 -17.90 -7.03 -12.39
N LYS A 81 -18.93 -6.19 -12.31
CA LYS A 81 -19.11 -5.23 -11.21
C LYS A 81 -19.22 -5.94 -9.86
N LYS A 82 -20.10 -6.93 -9.72
CA LYS A 82 -20.28 -7.70 -8.48
C LYS A 82 -18.99 -8.39 -8.03
N GLN A 83 -18.29 -9.05 -8.95
CA GLN A 83 -17.02 -9.72 -8.67
C GLN A 83 -15.97 -8.76 -8.11
N LYS A 84 -15.84 -7.54 -8.67
CA LYS A 84 -14.87 -6.55 -8.18
C LYS A 84 -15.25 -5.91 -6.85
N ILE A 85 -16.55 -5.78 -6.55
CA ILE A 85 -17.00 -5.35 -5.23
C ILE A 85 -16.66 -6.41 -4.17
N GLU A 86 -16.91 -7.69 -4.45
CA GLU A 86 -16.60 -8.79 -3.53
C GLU A 86 -15.08 -8.86 -3.23
N GLU A 87 -14.24 -8.72 -4.26
CA GLU A 87 -12.78 -8.67 -4.09
C GLU A 87 -12.33 -7.49 -3.21
N LEU A 88 -12.95 -6.31 -3.39
CA LEU A 88 -12.66 -5.14 -2.55
C LEU A 88 -13.10 -5.37 -1.10
N GLN A 89 -14.28 -5.96 -0.88
CA GLN A 89 -14.78 -6.28 0.46
C GLN A 89 -13.85 -7.26 1.19
N ASP A 90 -13.37 -8.29 0.50
CA ASP A 90 -12.42 -9.25 1.05
C ASP A 90 -11.07 -8.62 1.38
N LEU A 91 -10.57 -7.72 0.53
CA LEU A 91 -9.37 -6.94 0.83
C LEU A 91 -9.55 -6.10 2.09
N LEU A 92 -10.63 -5.31 2.17
CA LEU A 92 -10.90 -4.45 3.33
C LEU A 92 -11.04 -5.23 4.64
N ARG A 93 -11.60 -6.43 4.62
CA ARG A 93 -11.65 -7.33 5.80
C ARG A 93 -10.26 -7.74 6.28
N LYS A 94 -9.32 -7.98 5.35
CA LYS A 94 -7.93 -8.34 5.69
C LYS A 94 -7.12 -7.15 6.24
N PHE A 95 -7.44 -5.92 5.83
CA PHE A 95 -6.74 -4.71 6.28
C PHE A 95 -7.17 -4.22 7.68
N ASN A 96 -8.37 -4.59 8.14
CA ASN A 96 -8.93 -4.13 9.41
C ASN A 96 -8.78 -5.14 10.57
N ASN A 97 -8.09 -6.26 10.35
CA ASN A 97 -7.84 -7.30 11.35
C ASN A 97 -6.39 -7.26 11.86
#